data_AF-A0A397GSB4-F1
#
_entry.id   AF-A0A397GSB4-F1
#
_cell.length_a   1.000
_cell.length_b   1.000
_cell.length_c   1.000
_cell.angle_alpha   90.00
_cell.angle_beta   90.00
_cell.angle_gamma   90.00
#
_symmetry.space_group_name_H-M   'P 1'
#
loop_
_entity.id
_entity.type
_entity.pdbx_description
1 polymer ?
#
loop_
_entity_poly.entity_id
_entity_poly.type
_entity_poly.pdbx_seq_one_letter_code
_entity_poly.pdbx_strand_id
1 'polypeptide(L)'
;MRGSFSDFGTRDTINWVDRSSPLNSPPDSPDLKPLKKIPAPMQGDQSVDDYFKMIKIYIVALSIDLDNQDLKETFFNGLSRENKIKAIRFGIKKPIKEIVERIKKIGNASTAETGYTDIQNFQFGCLE
;
A
#
# COMPACT_ATOMS: atom_id res chain seq x y z
N MET A 1 -32.47 -68.70 -37.06
CA MET A 1 -32.71 -67.32 -36.59
C MET A 1 -33.13 -67.36 -35.14
N ARG A 2 -32.27 -66.93 -34.20
CA ARG A 2 -32.71 -66.34 -32.94
C ARG A 2 -31.52 -65.66 -32.30
N GLY A 3 -31.65 -64.35 -32.14
CA GLY A 3 -30.67 -63.51 -31.50
C GLY A 3 -30.71 -63.64 -29.98
N SER A 4 -29.54 -63.37 -29.40
CA SER A 4 -29.30 -62.28 -28.45
C SER A 4 -30.02 -62.19 -27.12
N PHE A 5 -29.15 -62.08 -26.09
CA PHE A 5 -29.22 -61.23 -24.88
C PHE A 5 -30.29 -61.61 -23.85
N SER A 6 -30.04 -61.79 -22.56
CA SER A 6 -28.91 -61.54 -21.65
C SER A 6 -29.15 -62.41 -20.41
N ASP A 7 -28.11 -62.79 -19.66
CA ASP A 7 -28.33 -63.01 -18.23
C ASP A 7 -27.12 -62.56 -17.41
N PHE A 8 -27.46 -61.98 -16.27
CA PHE A 8 -26.70 -61.08 -15.43
C PHE A 8 -25.56 -61.80 -14.72
N GLY A 9 -24.33 -61.46 -15.08
CA GLY A 9 -23.15 -61.79 -14.29
C GLY A 9 -23.08 -60.94 -13.03
N THR A 10 -23.80 -61.32 -11.98
CA THR A 10 -23.35 -61.03 -10.62
C THR A 10 -22.20 -61.97 -10.28
N ARG A 11 -20.98 -61.44 -10.24
CA ARG A 11 -20.09 -61.49 -9.07
C ARG A 11 -18.65 -61.15 -9.45
N ASP A 12 -18.20 -60.07 -8.84
CA ASP A 12 -16.90 -59.92 -8.19
C ASP A 12 -15.68 -60.46 -8.94
N THR A 13 -15.03 -59.56 -9.67
CA THR A 13 -13.57 -59.60 -9.78
C THR A 13 -13.06 -58.19 -9.54
N ILE A 14 -12.77 -57.92 -8.28
CA ILE A 14 -11.94 -56.80 -7.85
C ILE A 14 -10.53 -57.04 -8.39
N ASN A 15 -10.05 -56.22 -9.33
CA ASN A 15 -8.62 -55.97 -9.47
C ASN A 15 -8.31 -54.55 -9.99
N TRP A 16 -8.01 -53.68 -9.03
CA TRP A 16 -6.96 -52.65 -8.98
C TRP A 16 -6.66 -51.72 -10.18
N VAL A 17 -6.96 -50.44 -9.92
CA VAL A 17 -6.31 -49.17 -10.37
C VAL A 17 -6.58 -48.70 -11.81
N ASP A 18 -7.57 -47.81 -11.93
CA ASP A 18 -7.42 -46.62 -12.78
C ASP A 18 -7.83 -45.38 -11.97
N ARG A 19 -6.84 -44.54 -11.65
CA ARG A 19 -7.01 -43.25 -10.96
C ARG A 19 -7.26 -42.18 -12.02
N SER A 20 -8.46 -42.15 -12.57
CA SER A 20 -8.94 -41.03 -13.38
C SER A 20 -10.17 -40.43 -12.70
N SER A 21 -9.95 -39.41 -11.89
CA SER A 21 -10.97 -38.75 -11.04
C SER A 21 -12.08 -38.07 -11.87
N PRO A 22 -13.37 -38.22 -11.53
CA PRO A 22 -14.39 -37.27 -11.95
C PRO A 22 -14.34 -36.05 -11.03
N LEU A 23 -13.83 -34.94 -11.56
CA LEU A 23 -13.77 -33.64 -10.90
C LEU A 23 -15.18 -33.07 -10.74
N ASN A 24 -15.90 -33.48 -9.70
CA ASN A 24 -17.07 -32.76 -9.19
C ASN A 24 -16.58 -31.58 -8.37
N SER A 25 -16.22 -30.48 -9.04
CA SER A 25 -16.04 -29.18 -8.40
C SER A 25 -17.39 -28.46 -8.34
N PRO A 26 -17.76 -27.84 -7.20
CA PRO A 26 -18.98 -27.03 -7.10
C PRO A 26 -18.90 -25.82 -8.04
N PRO A 27 -20.05 -25.28 -8.52
CA PRO A 27 -20.07 -24.18 -9.46
C PRO A 27 -19.38 -22.96 -8.85
N ASP A 28 -18.58 -22.31 -9.69
CA ASP A 28 -17.77 -21.12 -9.43
C ASP A 28 -18.30 -20.26 -8.28
N SER A 29 -17.56 -20.30 -7.16
CA SER A 29 -17.48 -19.17 -6.25
C SER A 29 -17.19 -17.94 -7.12
N PRO A 30 -17.88 -16.80 -6.97
CA PRO A 30 -17.60 -15.65 -7.80
C PRO A 30 -16.14 -15.29 -7.56
N ASP A 31 -15.31 -15.49 -8.59
CA ASP A 31 -13.94 -15.01 -8.63
C ASP A 31 -13.98 -13.57 -8.12
N LEU A 32 -13.51 -13.38 -6.89
CA LEU A 32 -13.23 -12.07 -6.36
C LEU A 32 -12.10 -11.55 -7.24
N LYS A 33 -12.50 -10.88 -8.33
CA LYS A 33 -11.62 -10.10 -9.20
C LYS A 33 -10.62 -9.43 -8.26
N PRO A 34 -9.30 -9.58 -8.46
CA PRO A 34 -8.33 -9.03 -7.54
C PRO A 34 -8.70 -7.56 -7.34
N LEU A 35 -9.07 -7.23 -6.10
CA LEU A 35 -9.50 -5.89 -5.71
C LEU A 35 -8.45 -4.95 -6.29
N LYS A 36 -8.83 -4.16 -7.31
CA LYS A 36 -7.89 -3.29 -8.02
C LYS A 36 -7.09 -2.55 -6.96
N LYS A 37 -5.79 -2.86 -6.87
CA LYS A 37 -4.92 -2.31 -5.84
C LYS A 37 -4.94 -0.81 -6.05
N ILE A 38 -5.66 -0.09 -5.20
CA ILE A 38 -5.85 1.36 -5.36
C ILE A 38 -4.44 1.96 -5.34
N PRO A 39 -4.03 2.70 -6.40
CA PRO A 39 -2.70 3.24 -6.44
C PRO A 39 -2.51 4.24 -5.31
N ALA A 40 -1.35 4.16 -4.64
CA ALA A 40 -0.98 5.10 -3.61
C ALA A 40 -0.88 6.53 -4.18
N PRO A 41 -1.45 7.55 -3.50
CA PRO A 41 -1.31 8.93 -3.92
C PRO A 41 0.15 9.41 -3.87
N MET A 42 0.56 10.20 -4.86
CA MET A 42 1.84 10.91 -4.87
C MET A 42 1.59 12.42 -4.88
N GLN A 43 2.43 13.18 -4.17
CA GLN A 43 2.30 14.63 -4.07
C GLN A 43 2.64 15.32 -5.40
N GLY A 44 3.74 14.91 -6.04
CA GLY A 44 4.25 15.62 -7.23
C GLY A 44 4.45 17.12 -6.95
N ASP A 45 3.93 17.96 -7.85
CA ASP A 45 3.98 19.43 -7.74
C ASP A 45 2.81 20.03 -6.93
N GLN A 46 1.94 19.19 -6.39
CA GLN A 46 0.78 19.67 -5.62
C GLN A 46 1.19 20.18 -4.24
N SER A 47 0.33 21.04 -3.68
CA SER A 47 0.47 21.50 -2.30
C SER A 47 0.36 20.32 -1.32
N VAL A 48 0.98 20.47 -0.15
CA VAL A 48 0.92 19.46 0.92
C VAL A 48 -0.52 19.29 1.44
N ASP A 49 -1.31 20.36 1.43
CA ASP A 49 -2.71 20.32 1.83
C ASP A 49 -3.57 19.51 0.86
N ASP A 50 -3.38 19.69 -0.44
CA ASP A 50 -4.13 18.94 -1.44
C ASP A 50 -3.71 17.46 -1.47
N TYR A 51 -2.41 17.20 -1.32
CA TYR A 51 -1.91 15.86 -1.13
C TYR A 51 -2.49 15.19 0.13
N PHE A 52 -2.57 15.91 1.25
CA PHE A 52 -3.15 15.37 2.47
C PHE A 52 -4.65 15.08 2.33
N LYS A 53 -5.40 15.88 1.55
CA LYS A 53 -6.80 15.56 1.19
C LYS A 53 -6.88 14.27 0.37
N MET A 54 -6.00 14.09 -0.61
CA MET A 54 -5.93 12.85 -1.40
C MET A 54 -5.66 11.63 -0.53
N ILE A 55 -4.78 11.77 0.46
CA ILE A 55 -4.50 10.71 1.45
C ILE A 55 -5.74 10.40 2.30
N LYS A 56 -6.51 11.40 2.75
CA LYS A 56 -7.79 11.15 3.45
C LYS A 56 -8.78 10.35 2.60
N ILE A 57 -8.91 10.69 1.31
CA ILE A 57 -9.77 9.95 0.38
C ILE A 57 -9.28 8.51 0.23
N TYR A 58 -7.96 8.33 0.10
CA TYR A 58 -7.33 7.00 0.00
C TYR A 58 -7.58 6.13 1.24
N ILE A 59 -7.49 6.71 2.44
CA ILE A 59 -7.81 6.05 3.71
C ILE A 59 -9.26 5.56 3.73
N VAL A 60 -10.21 6.42 3.33
CA VAL A 60 -11.63 6.06 3.25
C VAL A 60 -11.85 4.94 2.22
N ALA A 61 -11.21 5.03 1.06
CA ALA A 61 -11.34 4.03 0.00
C ALA A 61 -10.79 2.65 0.41
N LEU A 62 -9.76 2.62 1.26
CA LEU A 62 -9.19 1.39 1.81
C LEU A 62 -9.80 0.96 3.14
N SER A 63 -10.65 1.78 3.75
CA SER A 63 -11.20 1.55 5.10
C SER A 63 -10.12 1.28 6.15
N ILE A 64 -9.00 2.01 6.08
CA ILE A 64 -7.89 1.93 7.04
C ILE A 64 -7.91 3.12 8.00
N ASP A 65 -7.12 3.06 9.05
CA ASP A 65 -6.96 4.16 10.00
C ASP A 65 -5.75 5.05 9.65
N LEU A 66 -5.79 6.31 10.08
CA LEU A 66 -4.72 7.28 9.93
C LEU A 66 -3.44 6.88 10.68
N ASP A 67 -3.57 6.09 11.74
CA ASP A 67 -2.43 5.62 12.54
C ASP A 67 -1.76 4.36 11.99
N ASN A 68 -2.32 3.76 10.94
CA ASN A 68 -1.78 2.58 10.27
C ASN A 68 -0.33 2.84 9.79
N GLN A 69 0.55 1.87 10.05
CA GLN A 69 1.97 1.98 9.72
C GLN A 69 2.23 1.98 8.21
N ASP A 70 1.52 1.13 7.46
CA ASP A 70 1.64 1.06 5.99
C ASP A 70 1.17 2.37 5.35
N LEU A 71 0.16 3.02 5.93
CA LEU A 71 -0.28 4.34 5.51
C LEU A 71 0.78 5.41 5.78
N LYS A 72 1.44 5.38 6.94
CA LYS A 72 2.54 6.31 7.26
C LYS A 72 3.67 6.17 6.26
N GLU A 73 4.04 4.93 5.92
CA GLU A 73 5.04 4.64 4.89
C GLU A 73 4.58 5.14 3.52
N THR A 74 3.32 4.87 3.14
CA THR A 74 2.74 5.32 1.87
C THR A 74 2.73 6.84 1.75
N PHE A 75 2.30 7.53 2.80
CA PHE A 75 2.32 9.00 2.89
C PHE A 75 3.74 9.52 2.74
N PHE A 76 4.69 8.97 3.47
CA PHE A 76 6.08 9.41 3.42
C PHE A 76 6.70 9.18 2.04
N ASN A 77 6.44 8.03 1.41
CA ASN A 77 6.93 7.69 0.09
C ASN A 77 6.30 8.55 -1.01
N GLY A 78 5.05 8.99 -0.84
CA GLY A 78 4.37 9.88 -1.79
C GLY A 78 4.74 11.36 -1.67
N LEU A 79 5.36 11.81 -0.57
CA LEU A 79 5.82 13.20 -0.42
C LEU A 79 6.86 13.62 -1.47
N SER A 80 6.89 14.91 -1.80
CA SER A 80 7.96 15.51 -2.61
C SER A 80 9.31 15.41 -1.89
N ARG A 81 10.41 15.51 -2.64
CA ARG A 81 11.77 15.38 -2.10
C ARG A 81 12.06 16.40 -0.99
N GLU A 82 11.66 17.65 -1.19
CA GLU A 82 11.88 18.75 -0.23
C GLU A 82 11.09 18.51 1.06
N ASN A 83 9.85 18.04 0.92
CA ASN A 83 8.97 17.79 2.06
C ASN A 83 9.36 16.51 2.82
N LYS A 84 9.89 15.49 2.13
CA LYS A 84 10.52 14.33 2.77
C LYS A 84 11.67 14.75 3.70
N ILE A 85 12.55 15.64 3.24
CA ILE A 85 13.66 16.15 4.05
C ILE A 85 13.14 16.87 5.30
N LYS A 86 12.11 17.71 5.16
CA LYS A 86 11.47 18.41 6.30
C LYS A 86 10.83 17.43 7.27
N ALA A 87 10.15 16.39 6.78
CA ALA A 87 9.53 15.35 7.59
C ALA A 87 10.58 14.51 8.36
N ILE A 88 11.71 14.14 7.73
CA ILE A 88 12.82 13.43 8.38
C ILE A 88 13.40 14.27 9.52
N ARG A 89 13.66 15.56 9.27
CA ARG A 89 14.20 16.48 10.29
C ARG A 89 13.28 16.64 11.49
N PHE A 90 11.97 16.51 11.31
CA PHE A 90 10.99 16.57 12.39
C PHE A 90 10.85 15.23 13.13
N GLY A 91 10.94 14.12 12.40
CA GLY A 91 10.87 12.75 12.92
C GLY A 91 9.72 11.95 12.30
N ILE A 92 10.06 10.87 11.61
CA ILE A 92 9.10 10.00 10.90
C ILE A 92 8.15 9.20 11.82
N LYS A 93 8.46 9.12 13.12
CA LYS A 93 7.62 8.45 14.13
C LYS A 93 6.43 9.32 14.57
N LYS A 94 6.41 10.59 14.17
CA LYS A 94 5.35 11.53 14.54
C LYS A 94 4.05 11.24 13.78
N PRO A 95 2.88 11.60 14.32
CA PRO A 95 1.61 11.49 13.62
C PRO A 95 1.62 12.25 12.28
N ILE A 96 0.92 11.73 11.27
CA ILE A 96 0.86 12.35 9.93
C ILE A 96 0.38 13.80 10.01
N LYS A 97 -0.60 14.09 10.89
CA LYS A 97 -1.12 15.45 11.11
C LYS A 97 -0.03 16.43 11.56
N GLU A 98 0.78 16.04 12.56
CA GLU A 98 1.87 16.89 13.06
C GLU A 98 2.94 17.13 11.99
N ILE A 99 3.25 16.11 11.19
CA ILE A 99 4.21 16.23 10.08
C ILE A 99 3.70 17.24 9.05
N VAL A 100 2.41 17.15 8.66
CA VAL A 100 1.78 18.09 7.72
C VAL A 100 1.83 19.52 8.26
N GLU A 101 1.45 19.74 9.52
CA GLU A 101 1.53 21.06 10.14
C GLU A 101 2.94 21.62 10.18
N ARG A 102 3.94 20.78 10.51
CA ARG A 102 5.34 21.20 10.52
C ARG A 102 5.83 21.61 9.13
N ILE A 103 5.51 20.83 8.10
CA ILE A 103 5.89 21.14 6.72
C ILE A 103 5.26 22.48 6.28
N LYS A 104 3.99 22.70 6.62
CA LYS A 104 3.27 23.96 6.34
C LYS A 104 3.91 25.14 7.06
N LYS A 105 4.21 24.99 8.35
CA LYS A 105 4.88 26.02 9.15
C LYS A 105 6.23 26.42 8.55
N ILE A 106 7.03 25.45 8.11
CA ILE A 106 8.33 25.71 7.48
C ILE A 106 8.15 26.37 6.11
N GLY A 107 7.17 25.94 5.30
CA GLY A 107 6.87 26.56 4.02
C GLY A 107 6.52 28.05 4.17
N ASN A 108 5.66 28.36 5.14
CA ASN A 108 5.23 29.73 5.41
C ASN A 108 6.32 30.58 6.11
N ALA A 109 7.16 29.97 6.94
CA ALA A 109 8.30 30.66 7.56
C ALA A 109 9.37 31.02 6.52
N SER A 110 9.59 30.16 5.50
CA SER A 110 10.55 30.45 4.43
C SER A 110 10.16 31.63 3.53
N THR A 111 8.88 32.03 3.52
CA THR A 111 8.43 33.27 2.86
C THR A 111 8.40 34.48 3.80
N ALA A 112 8.59 34.28 5.11
CA ALA A 112 8.61 35.35 6.11
C ALA A 112 10.03 35.70 6.60
N GLU A 113 11.05 34.86 6.35
CA GLU A 113 12.41 35.08 6.79
C GLU A 113 13.44 34.83 5.68
N THR A 114 13.51 35.76 4.72
CA THR A 114 14.80 36.06 4.06
C THR A 114 15.62 36.89 5.06
N GLY A 115 16.16 36.23 6.08
CA GLY A 115 16.68 36.96 7.23
C GLY A 115 17.86 36.36 7.99
N TYR A 116 18.26 35.09 7.84
CA TYR A 116 19.45 34.62 8.56
C TYR A 116 20.22 33.54 7.79
N THR A 117 21.27 34.00 7.11
CA THR A 117 22.50 33.22 6.87
C THR A 117 23.12 32.85 8.22
N ASP A 118 23.10 31.56 8.60
CA ASP A 118 23.90 31.04 9.72
C ASP A 118 24.68 29.78 9.28
N ILE A 119 25.27 29.84 8.08
CA ILE A 119 26.24 28.84 7.59
C ILE A 119 27.69 29.32 7.85
N GLN A 120 27.88 30.50 8.46
CA GLN A 120 29.21 31.06 8.73
C GLN A 120 29.81 30.67 10.10
N ASN A 121 29.10 29.91 10.94
CA ASN A 121 29.57 29.57 12.30
C ASN A 121 30.12 28.14 12.47
N PHE A 122 30.42 27.41 11.39
CA PHE A 122 31.26 26.21 11.49
C PHE A 122 32.73 26.63 11.63
N GLN A 123 33.11 27.01 12.84
CA GLN A 123 34.51 27.13 13.24
C GLN A 123 35.08 25.71 13.33
N PHE A 124 35.72 25.24 12.25
CA PHE A 124 36.60 24.08 12.35
C PHE A 124 37.69 24.45 13.35
N GLY A 125 37.62 23.88 14.56
CA GLY A 125 38.68 24.02 15.54
C GLY A 125 40.00 23.62 14.88
N CYS A 126 40.99 24.50 14.99
CA CYS A 126 42.35 24.19 14.58
C CYS A 126 42.79 22.91 15.31
N LEU A 127 43.16 21.89 14.55
CA LEU A 127 43.97 20.80 15.06
C LEU A 127 45.39 21.36 15.21
N GLU A 128 45.80 21.63 16.46
CA GLU A 128 47.23 21.70 16.82
C GLU A 128 47.89 20.33 16.64
#